data_AF-A0A7W8NT22-F1
#
_entry.id   AF-A0A7W8NT22-F1
#
_cell.length_a   1.000
_cell.length_b   1.000
_cell.length_c   1.000
_cell.angle_alpha   90.00
_cell.angle_beta   90.00
_cell.angle_gamma   90.00
#
_symmetry.space_group_name_H-M   'P 1'
#
loop_
_entity.id
_entity.type
_entity.pdbx_description
1 polymer ?
#
loop_
_entity_poly.entity_id
_entity_poly.type
_entity_poly.pdbx_seq_one_letter_code
_entity_poly.pdbx_strand_id
1 'polypeptide(L)'
;MLLTPIEAAAFHTLAVEGALSVTALDAGYWNYELNSSWHGLQDAHLIQVYQTTYGSVVGLTDHGRAHARTFLSDVPDLSAPASVANRAYLNDALRLLYSRGYKPSTDPPTFRKYPHSPTRQTHTSEIISCTIRIPDSAYADVSYRPSRAPHSMLHLPYFRPGQPRLYASIATGGITPKQGEVYLKRHKHHLLYWQTPLLLVVPDPAPFASLLARQVKIGGIHHHPNLQLITLPIPSPQIQYLGAEPW
;
A
#
# COMPACT_ATOMS: atom_id res chain seq x y z
N MET A 1 3.86 -1.38 32.30
CA MET A 1 4.87 -2.17 31.57
C MET A 1 5.89 -1.20 31.00
N LEU A 2 7.19 -1.48 31.17
CA LEU A 2 8.24 -0.66 30.57
C LEU A 2 8.65 -1.32 29.25
N LEU A 3 8.35 -0.66 28.14
CA LEU A 3 8.82 -1.08 26.83
C LEU A 3 10.30 -0.75 26.69
N THR A 4 11.07 -1.64 26.07
CA THR A 4 12.41 -1.29 25.60
C THR A 4 12.32 -0.17 24.56
N PRO A 5 13.41 0.60 24.31
CA PRO A 5 13.39 1.64 23.28
C PRO A 5 12.98 1.14 21.89
N ILE A 6 13.36 -0.09 21.55
CA ILE A 6 13.03 -0.71 20.27
C ILE A 6 11.54 -1.07 20.21
N GLU A 7 10.99 -1.67 21.27
CA GLU A 7 9.56 -1.97 21.35
C GLU A 7 8.71 -0.70 21.29
N ALA A 8 9.11 0.34 22.01
CA ALA A 8 8.41 1.62 22.01
C ALA A 8 8.35 2.21 20.59
N ALA A 9 9.44 2.11 19.83
CA ALA A 9 9.50 2.64 18.49
C ALA A 9 8.81 1.76 17.44
N ALA A 10 8.86 0.43 17.59
CA ALA A 10 8.05 -0.50 16.80
C ALA A 10 6.56 -0.25 17.02
N PHE A 11 6.15 -0.10 18.28
CA PHE A 11 4.77 0.22 18.66
C PHE A 11 4.31 1.57 18.12
N HIS A 12 5.13 2.62 18.27
CA HIS A 12 4.83 3.94 17.70
C HIS A 12 4.69 3.87 16.18
N THR A 13 5.59 3.15 15.49
CA THR A 13 5.52 2.97 14.04
C THR A 13 4.22 2.28 13.62
N LEU A 14 3.83 1.20 14.31
CA LEU A 14 2.55 0.52 14.07
C LEU A 14 1.35 1.42 14.37
N ALA A 15 1.43 2.30 15.37
CA ALA A 15 0.37 3.24 15.70
C ALA A 15 0.16 4.32 14.64
N VAL A 16 1.23 4.76 13.98
CA VAL A 16 1.17 5.73 12.87
C VAL A 16 0.75 5.04 11.57
N GLU A 17 1.40 3.92 11.23
CA GLU A 17 1.23 3.24 9.93
C GLU A 17 0.01 2.32 9.88
N GLY A 18 -0.52 1.93 11.05
CA GLY A 18 -1.65 1.03 11.23
C GLY A 18 -1.29 -0.47 11.16
N ALA A 19 -0.51 -0.87 10.16
CA ALA A 19 -0.05 -2.26 10.00
C ALA A 19 1.18 -2.35 9.09
N LEU A 20 2.06 -3.33 9.33
CA LEU A 20 3.29 -3.58 8.57
C LEU A 20 3.50 -5.08 8.32
N SER A 21 4.27 -5.48 7.30
CA SER A 21 4.78 -6.86 7.27
C SER A 21 5.83 -7.04 8.36
N VAL A 22 6.00 -8.29 8.83
CA VAL A 22 7.08 -8.62 9.77
C VAL A 22 8.43 -8.21 9.19
N THR A 23 8.70 -8.53 7.92
CA THR A 23 9.94 -8.13 7.24
C THR A 23 10.17 -6.62 7.26
N ALA A 24 9.13 -5.82 7.07
CA ALA A 24 9.29 -4.37 7.08
C ALA A 24 9.33 -3.76 8.48
N LEU A 25 8.75 -4.44 9.48
CA LEU A 25 8.91 -4.10 10.89
C LEU A 25 10.35 -4.39 11.36
N ASP A 26 10.90 -5.55 10.95
CA ASP A 26 12.27 -5.97 11.25
C ASP A 26 13.32 -5.13 10.51
N ALA A 27 13.05 -4.79 9.23
CA ALA A 27 13.91 -3.91 8.44
C ALA A 27 13.77 -2.42 8.82
N GLY A 28 12.79 -2.08 9.66
CA GLY A 28 12.43 -0.71 9.96
C GLY A 28 13.46 -0.03 10.86
N TYR A 29 14.20 0.95 10.32
CA TYR A 29 14.94 2.04 11.00
C TYR A 29 16.07 1.71 11.98
N TRP A 30 16.23 0.46 12.41
CA TRP A 30 17.31 0.08 13.32
C TRP A 30 18.47 -0.46 12.49
N ASN A 31 19.60 0.23 12.45
CA ASN A 31 20.88 -0.31 11.95
C ASN A 31 21.41 -1.48 12.82
N TYR A 32 20.52 -2.22 13.47
CA TYR A 32 20.82 -3.29 14.41
C TYR A 32 20.05 -4.53 13.96
N GLU A 33 20.78 -5.64 13.79
CA GLU A 33 20.22 -6.97 13.51
C GLU A 33 19.33 -7.41 14.68
N LEU A 34 18.04 -7.06 14.63
CA LEU A 34 17.09 -7.26 15.72
C LEU A 34 15.94 -8.16 15.28
N ASN A 35 16.28 -9.35 14.82
CA ASN A 35 15.31 -10.42 14.58
C ASN A 35 14.82 -10.98 15.93
N SER A 36 14.10 -10.22 16.78
CA SER A 36 13.38 -10.68 18.00
C SER A 36 12.77 -9.56 18.88
N SER A 37 13.11 -8.30 18.67
CA SER A 37 13.02 -7.29 19.74
C SER A 37 11.64 -6.68 19.99
N TRP A 38 10.58 -7.19 19.35
CA TRP A 38 9.21 -6.68 19.53
C TRP A 38 8.22 -7.72 20.08
N HIS A 39 8.69 -8.93 20.42
CA HIS A 39 7.83 -9.98 20.99
C HIS A 39 7.16 -9.59 22.32
N GLY A 40 7.81 -8.76 23.15
CA GLY A 40 7.18 -8.29 24.39
C GLY A 40 5.92 -7.44 24.14
N LEU A 41 5.78 -6.80 22.97
CA LEU A 41 4.52 -6.15 22.56
C LEU A 41 3.41 -7.17 22.32
N GLN A 42 3.74 -8.34 21.79
CA GLN A 42 2.78 -9.42 21.54
C GLN A 42 2.37 -10.09 22.86
N ASP A 43 3.33 -10.35 23.76
CA ASP A 43 3.09 -10.89 25.10
C ASP A 43 2.21 -9.94 25.93
N ALA A 44 2.40 -8.63 25.76
CA ALA A 44 1.58 -7.60 26.35
C ALA A 44 0.20 -7.40 25.69
N HIS A 45 -0.12 -8.19 24.65
CA HIS A 45 -1.33 -8.09 23.85
C HIS A 45 -1.55 -6.69 23.25
N LEU A 46 -0.48 -5.97 22.91
CA LEU A 46 -0.55 -4.67 22.23
C LEU A 46 -0.55 -4.80 20.71
N ILE A 47 0.03 -5.88 20.20
CA ILE A 47 0.08 -6.19 18.77
C ILE A 47 -0.42 -7.62 18.51
N GLN A 48 -0.82 -7.88 17.28
CA GLN A 48 -1.19 -9.21 16.81
C GLN A 48 -0.56 -9.49 15.45
N VAL A 49 -0.06 -10.71 15.30
CA VAL A 49 0.49 -11.23 14.05
C VAL A 49 -0.61 -11.99 13.31
N TYR A 50 -0.79 -11.66 12.04
CA TYR A 50 -1.72 -12.33 11.12
C TYR A 50 -0.93 -13.03 10.02
N GLN A 51 -1.27 -14.29 9.75
CA GLN A 51 -0.66 -15.04 8.66
C GLN A 51 -1.38 -14.74 7.35
N THR A 52 -0.61 -14.46 6.30
CA THR A 52 -1.14 -14.28 4.94
C THR A 52 -0.37 -15.17 3.97
N THR A 53 -0.89 -15.35 2.77
CA THR A 53 -0.19 -16.06 1.68
C THR A 53 1.12 -15.40 1.25
N TYR A 54 1.42 -14.18 1.73
CA TYR A 54 2.60 -13.38 1.36
C TYR A 54 3.52 -13.09 2.54
N GLY A 55 3.35 -13.83 3.63
CA GLY A 55 4.09 -13.65 4.87
C GLY A 55 3.22 -13.07 5.98
N SER A 56 3.83 -13.00 7.16
CA SER A 56 3.18 -12.50 8.35
C SER A 56 3.09 -10.98 8.34
N VAL A 57 1.97 -10.45 8.80
CA VAL A 57 1.74 -9.01 8.98
C VAL A 57 1.38 -8.73 10.43
N VAL A 58 1.74 -7.54 10.91
CA VAL A 58 1.55 -7.12 12.29
C VAL A 58 0.65 -5.89 12.30
N GLY A 59 -0.32 -5.87 13.20
CA GLY A 59 -1.19 -4.73 13.47
C GLY A 59 -1.45 -4.56 14.97
N LEU A 60 -1.99 -3.41 15.36
CA LEU A 60 -2.39 -3.16 16.75
C LEU A 60 -3.66 -3.95 17.11
N THR A 61 -3.68 -4.55 18.30
CA THR A 61 -4.91 -5.08 18.91
C THR A 61 -5.82 -3.92 19.35
N ASP A 62 -7.06 -4.22 19.77
CA ASP A 62 -7.94 -3.21 20.36
C ASP A 62 -7.31 -2.56 21.60
N HIS A 63 -6.64 -3.37 22.42
CA HIS A 63 -5.87 -2.90 23.58
C HIS A 63 -4.69 -2.01 23.17
N GLY A 64 -3.92 -2.43 22.16
CA GLY A 64 -2.84 -1.62 21.58
C GLY A 64 -3.32 -0.30 21.01
N ARG A 65 -4.45 -0.28 20.29
CA ARG A 65 -5.05 0.96 19.77
C ARG A 65 -5.52 1.88 20.88
N ALA A 66 -6.16 1.34 21.92
CA ALA A 66 -6.55 2.13 23.09
C ALA A 66 -5.32 2.74 23.78
N HIS A 67 -4.23 1.98 23.93
CA HIS A 67 -2.99 2.47 24.51
C HIS A 67 -2.33 3.55 23.62
N ALA A 68 -2.25 3.32 22.31
CA ALA A 68 -1.70 4.29 21.36
C ALA A 68 -2.46 5.62 21.35
N ARG A 69 -3.78 5.58 21.53
CA ARG A 69 -4.65 6.77 21.61
C ARG A 69 -4.37 7.67 22.82
N THR A 70 -3.60 7.19 23.80
CA THR A 70 -3.17 8.04 24.92
C THR A 70 -2.11 9.06 24.51
N PHE A 71 -1.42 8.86 23.38
CA PHE A 71 -0.36 9.75 22.89
C PHE A 71 -0.46 10.10 21.39
N LEU A 72 -1.36 9.48 20.62
CA LEU A 72 -1.65 9.82 19.22
C LEU A 72 -3.17 9.96 18.99
N SER A 73 -3.61 11.08 18.41
CA SER A 73 -5.04 11.31 18.15
C SER A 73 -5.61 10.47 17.01
N ASP A 74 -4.81 10.22 15.97
CA ASP A 74 -5.27 9.66 14.69
C ASP A 74 -4.79 8.22 14.46
N VAL A 75 -4.99 7.34 15.45
CA VAL A 75 -4.63 5.92 15.33
C VAL A 75 -5.61 5.19 14.40
N PRO A 76 -5.14 4.55 13.30
CA PRO A 76 -5.99 3.82 12.37
C PRO A 76 -6.78 2.70 13.05
N ASP A 77 -8.09 2.62 12.80
CA ASP A 77 -8.94 1.58 13.35
C ASP A 77 -9.06 0.39 12.39
N LEU A 78 -8.06 -0.48 12.45
CA LEU A 78 -7.96 -1.70 11.64
C LEU A 78 -8.15 -2.92 12.55
N SER A 79 -9.36 -3.46 12.59
CA SER A 79 -9.70 -4.64 13.40
C SER A 79 -9.81 -5.93 12.59
N ALA A 80 -10.19 -5.83 11.30
CA ALA A 80 -10.35 -7.00 10.46
C ALA A 80 -8.99 -7.49 9.89
N PRO A 81 -8.68 -8.80 9.93
CA PRO A 81 -7.43 -9.34 9.39
C PRO A 81 -7.15 -8.94 7.94
N ALA A 82 -8.20 -8.90 7.12
CA ALA A 82 -8.12 -8.46 5.72
C ALA A 82 -7.68 -6.99 5.59
N SER A 83 -8.20 -6.10 6.43
CA SER A 83 -7.84 -4.68 6.42
C SER A 83 -6.40 -4.46 6.90
N VAL A 84 -5.96 -5.22 7.91
CA VAL A 84 -4.57 -5.22 8.39
C VAL A 84 -3.61 -5.69 7.28
N ALA A 85 -3.92 -6.81 6.62
CA ALA A 85 -3.12 -7.33 5.51
C ALA A 85 -3.04 -6.36 4.33
N ASN A 86 -4.16 -5.77 3.93
CA ASN A 86 -4.18 -4.75 2.87
C ASN A 86 -3.34 -3.54 3.24
N ARG A 87 -3.43 -3.08 4.49
CA ARG A 87 -2.66 -1.94 4.97
C ARG A 87 -1.15 -2.22 4.95
N ALA A 88 -0.73 -3.36 5.51
CA ALA A 88 0.67 -3.78 5.51
C ALA A 88 1.23 -3.86 4.08
N TYR A 89 0.48 -4.48 3.17
CA TYR A 89 0.89 -4.62 1.78
C TYR A 89 1.00 -3.27 1.04
N LEU A 90 0.08 -2.34 1.32
CA LEU A 90 0.16 -0.97 0.81
C LEU A 90 1.41 -0.25 1.33
N ASN A 91 1.68 -0.34 2.63
CA ASN A 91 2.82 0.34 3.25
C ASN A 91 4.15 -0.20 2.69
N ASP A 92 4.26 -1.50 2.48
CA ASP A 92 5.45 -2.11 1.86
C ASP A 92 5.63 -1.67 0.41
N ALA A 93 4.54 -1.56 -0.34
CA ALA A 93 4.59 -1.01 -1.70
C ALA A 93 5.04 0.45 -1.72
N LEU A 94 4.54 1.27 -0.80
CA LEU A 94 4.95 2.66 -0.66
C LEU A 94 6.43 2.76 -0.33
N ARG A 95 6.96 1.96 0.59
CA ARG A 95 8.40 1.91 0.88
C ARG A 95 9.23 1.55 -0.33
N LEU A 96 8.83 0.52 -1.07
CA LEU A 96 9.51 0.13 -2.31
C LEU A 96 9.51 1.29 -3.32
N LEU A 97 8.39 1.97 -3.49
CA LEU A 97 8.28 3.11 -4.40
C LEU A 97 9.13 4.29 -3.94
N TYR A 98 9.16 4.59 -2.63
CA TYR A 98 10.01 5.64 -2.07
C TYR A 98 11.50 5.33 -2.27
N SER A 99 11.91 4.07 -2.11
CA SER A 99 13.28 3.64 -2.43
C SER A 99 13.65 3.82 -3.91
N ARG A 100 12.66 3.85 -4.81
CA ARG A 100 12.80 4.12 -6.24
C ARG A 100 12.67 5.61 -6.60
N GLY A 101 12.62 6.49 -5.60
CA GLY A 101 12.57 7.95 -5.78
C GLY A 101 11.17 8.55 -5.95
N TYR A 102 10.10 7.74 -5.83
CA TYR A 102 8.75 8.29 -5.72
C TYR A 102 8.59 9.04 -4.39
N LYS A 103 7.66 9.99 -4.34
CA LYS A 103 7.43 10.83 -3.16
C LYS A 103 5.97 10.75 -2.72
N PRO A 104 5.66 10.94 -1.43
CA PRO A 104 4.29 11.08 -0.96
C PRO A 104 3.55 12.19 -1.72
N SER A 105 2.28 11.98 -2.06
CA SER A 105 1.40 13.07 -2.51
C SER A 105 0.83 13.83 -1.32
N THR A 106 0.49 15.10 -1.51
CA THR A 106 -0.31 15.88 -0.56
C THR A 106 -1.78 15.48 -0.56
N ASP A 107 -2.21 14.69 -1.55
CA ASP A 107 -3.58 14.22 -1.63
C ASP A 107 -3.92 13.24 -0.51
N PRO A 108 -5.10 13.37 0.12
CA PRO A 108 -5.55 12.38 1.07
C PRO A 108 -5.77 11.04 0.36
N PRO A 109 -5.45 9.91 1.01
CA PRO A 109 -5.76 8.61 0.49
C PRO A 109 -7.28 8.38 0.39
N THR A 110 -7.69 7.49 -0.51
CA THR A 110 -9.09 7.09 -0.66
C THR A 110 -9.40 5.94 0.28
N PHE A 111 -10.32 6.17 1.21
CA PHE A 111 -10.76 5.17 2.19
C PHE A 111 -12.00 4.40 1.73
N ARG A 112 -12.13 3.14 2.15
CA ARG A 112 -13.33 2.34 1.91
C ARG A 112 -14.54 2.97 2.61
N LYS A 113 -15.62 3.17 1.86
CA LYS A 113 -16.89 3.73 2.35
C LYS A 113 -17.64 2.69 3.19
N TYR A 114 -18.32 3.14 4.24
CA TYR A 114 -19.36 2.34 4.88
C TYR A 114 -20.67 2.52 4.10
N PRO A 115 -21.24 1.45 3.51
CA PRO A 115 -22.51 1.58 2.80
C PRO A 115 -23.68 1.93 3.74
N HIS A 116 -23.61 1.56 5.03
CA HIS A 116 -24.68 1.78 6.01
C HIS A 116 -24.11 2.01 7.42
N SER A 117 -23.49 3.16 7.69
CA SER A 117 -23.03 3.47 9.05
C SER A 117 -24.11 4.17 9.87
N PRO A 118 -24.52 3.64 11.05
CA PRO A 118 -25.39 4.35 11.99
C PRO A 118 -24.64 5.46 12.75
N THR A 119 -23.31 5.41 12.77
CA THR A 119 -22.46 6.48 13.28
C THR A 119 -22.14 7.43 12.12
N ARG A 120 -21.96 8.74 12.37
CA ARG A 120 -21.63 9.75 11.34
C ARG A 120 -20.30 9.49 10.59
N GLN A 121 -19.62 8.37 10.86
CA GLN A 121 -18.42 7.94 10.19
C GLN A 121 -18.77 7.34 8.82
N THR A 122 -18.39 8.05 7.75
CA THR A 122 -18.71 7.67 6.36
C THR A 122 -17.70 6.70 5.74
N HIS A 123 -16.55 6.48 6.39
CA HIS A 123 -15.42 5.69 5.89
C HIS A 123 -14.76 4.85 6.97
N THR A 124 -14.23 3.68 6.56
CA THR A 124 -13.32 2.84 7.34
C THR A 124 -11.90 3.43 7.38
N SER A 125 -11.02 2.90 8.23
CA SER A 125 -9.57 3.19 8.16
C SER A 125 -8.83 2.40 7.07
N GLU A 126 -9.52 1.60 6.25
CA GLU A 126 -8.90 0.87 5.13
C GLU A 126 -8.70 1.79 3.93
N ILE A 127 -7.43 1.97 3.53
CA ILE A 127 -7.09 2.68 2.29
C ILE A 127 -7.24 1.73 1.11
N ILE A 128 -8.03 2.14 0.13
CA ILE A 128 -8.21 1.41 -1.14
C ILE A 128 -7.18 1.87 -2.17
N SER A 129 -6.84 3.16 -2.18
CA SER A 129 -5.87 3.72 -3.11
C SER A 129 -5.29 5.02 -2.58
N CYS A 130 -4.06 5.33 -2.97
CA CYS A 130 -3.44 6.62 -2.72
C CYS A 130 -2.84 7.19 -4.01
N THR A 131 -2.61 8.50 -4.01
CA THR A 131 -1.83 9.17 -5.06
C THR A 131 -0.39 9.25 -4.58
N ILE A 132 0.56 9.02 -5.47
CA ILE A 132 1.99 9.24 -5.20
C ILE A 132 2.57 10.16 -6.28
N ARG A 133 3.68 10.82 -6.00
CA ARG A 133 4.39 11.67 -6.96
C ARG A 133 5.56 10.91 -7.57
N ILE A 134 5.72 10.99 -8.88
CA ILE A 134 6.87 10.41 -9.58
C ILE A 134 8.17 11.16 -9.25
N PRO A 135 9.35 10.55 -9.47
CA PRO A 135 10.63 11.25 -9.35
C PRO A 135 10.69 12.50 -10.24
N ASP A 136 11.38 13.55 -9.80
CA ASP A 136 11.47 14.81 -10.55
C ASP A 136 12.13 14.62 -11.93
N SER A 137 13.03 13.64 -12.07
CA SER A 137 13.63 13.24 -13.36
C SER A 137 12.61 12.67 -14.34
N ALA A 138 11.67 11.86 -13.86
CA ALA A 138 10.59 11.30 -14.69
C ALA A 138 9.49 12.34 -14.99
N TYR A 139 9.38 13.39 -14.17
CA TYR A 139 8.38 14.44 -14.35
C TYR A 139 8.58 15.24 -15.63
N ALA A 140 9.83 15.49 -16.03
CA ALA A 140 10.16 16.19 -17.28
C ALA A 140 9.61 15.47 -18.52
N ASP A 141 9.68 14.14 -18.53
CA ASP A 141 9.20 13.30 -19.64
C ASP A 141 7.66 13.27 -19.75
N VAL A 142 6.97 13.50 -18.62
CA VAL A 142 5.51 13.57 -18.54
C VAL A 142 5.02 14.98 -18.88
N SER A 143 5.68 16.02 -18.38
CA SER A 143 5.26 17.43 -18.55
C SER A 143 5.49 17.97 -19.95
N TYR A 144 6.46 17.43 -20.71
CA TYR A 144 6.77 17.88 -22.08
C TYR A 144 5.76 17.39 -23.13
N ARG A 145 4.78 16.56 -22.75
CA ARG A 145 3.83 16.02 -23.73
C ARG A 145 2.78 17.07 -24.06
N PRO A 146 2.57 17.41 -25.35
CA PRO A 146 1.50 18.30 -25.74
C PRO A 146 0.21 17.69 -25.24
N SER A 147 -0.36 18.30 -24.21
CA SER A 147 -1.59 17.85 -23.61
C SER A 147 -2.64 17.87 -24.72
N ARG A 148 -3.25 16.71 -25.01
CA ARG A 148 -4.52 16.71 -25.75
C ARG A 148 -5.64 17.35 -24.91
N ALA A 149 -5.37 17.66 -23.63
CA ALA A 149 -6.29 18.46 -22.85
C ALA A 149 -6.33 19.88 -23.45
N PRO A 150 -7.52 20.41 -23.75
CA PRO A 150 -7.68 21.80 -24.14
C PRO A 150 -6.96 22.71 -23.15
N HIS A 151 -6.38 23.83 -23.60
CA HIS A 151 -5.74 24.80 -22.70
C HIS A 151 -6.65 25.25 -21.55
N SER A 152 -7.98 25.23 -21.75
CA SER A 152 -8.98 25.50 -20.71
C SER A 152 -8.98 24.50 -19.55
N MET A 153 -8.36 23.32 -19.70
CA MET A 153 -8.29 22.29 -18.65
C MET A 153 -7.04 22.39 -17.78
N LEU A 154 -6.02 23.18 -18.16
CA LEU A 154 -4.77 23.34 -17.39
C LEU A 154 -5.00 24.02 -16.02
N HIS A 155 -6.09 24.77 -15.88
CA HIS A 155 -6.49 25.44 -14.64
C HIS A 155 -7.44 24.60 -13.78
N LEU A 156 -7.86 23.41 -14.24
CA LEU A 156 -8.75 22.57 -13.46
C LEU A 156 -7.98 21.93 -12.30
N PRO A 157 -8.56 21.89 -11.08
CA PRO A 157 -7.92 21.28 -9.90
C PRO A 157 -7.67 19.76 -10.03
N TYR A 158 -8.06 19.18 -11.16
CA TYR A 158 -7.94 17.77 -11.50
C TYR A 158 -6.77 17.47 -12.44
N PHE A 159 -6.17 18.46 -13.11
CA PHE A 159 -4.96 18.27 -13.91
C PHE A 159 -3.76 18.04 -12.99
N ARG A 160 -3.19 16.83 -13.05
CA ARG A 160 -2.21 16.32 -12.07
C ARG A 160 -1.14 15.48 -12.78
N PRO A 161 -0.31 16.10 -13.63
CA PRO A 161 0.80 15.39 -14.25
C PRO A 161 1.74 14.85 -13.16
N GLY A 162 2.32 13.68 -13.41
CA GLY A 162 3.30 13.09 -12.50
C GLY A 162 2.74 12.55 -11.18
N GLN A 163 1.43 12.39 -11.06
CA GLN A 163 0.78 11.89 -9.84
C GLN A 163 -0.04 10.61 -10.08
N PRO A 164 0.62 9.46 -10.32
CA PRO A 164 -0.08 8.21 -10.53
C PRO A 164 -0.85 7.76 -9.29
N ARG A 165 -1.93 7.00 -9.52
CA ARG A 165 -2.67 6.32 -8.46
C ARG A 165 -2.15 4.92 -8.25
N LEU A 166 -1.95 4.58 -6.98
CA LEU A 166 -1.52 3.28 -6.49
C LEU A 166 -2.72 2.51 -5.94
N TYR A 167 -2.87 1.27 -6.38
CA TYR A 167 -3.75 0.28 -5.76
C TYR A 167 -2.91 -0.89 -5.28
N ALA A 168 -3.09 -1.26 -4.02
CA ALA A 168 -2.44 -2.41 -3.40
C ALA A 168 -3.48 -3.12 -2.54
N SER A 169 -3.71 -4.41 -2.81
CA SER A 169 -4.60 -5.24 -2.01
C SER A 169 -4.13 -6.67 -2.08
N ILE A 170 -4.22 -7.36 -0.95
CA ILE A 170 -3.82 -8.75 -0.80
C ILE A 170 -4.86 -9.61 -0.09
N ALA A 171 -5.82 -8.97 0.57
CA ALA A 171 -7.01 -9.63 1.07
C ALA A 171 -7.76 -10.34 -0.06
N THR A 172 -8.43 -11.45 0.29
CA THR A 172 -9.29 -12.21 -0.64
C THR A 172 -8.60 -12.66 -1.93
N GLY A 173 -7.28 -12.94 -1.86
CA GLY A 173 -6.47 -13.34 -3.03
C GLY A 173 -5.84 -12.17 -3.79
N GLY A 174 -6.02 -10.94 -3.31
CA GLY A 174 -5.43 -9.73 -3.87
C GLY A 174 -6.18 -9.15 -5.06
N ILE A 175 -5.51 -8.24 -5.79
CA ILE A 175 -6.10 -7.64 -6.98
C ILE A 175 -6.17 -8.71 -8.08
N THR A 176 -7.39 -9.02 -8.51
CA THR A 176 -7.63 -9.95 -9.63
C THR A 176 -7.46 -9.24 -10.99
N PRO A 177 -7.19 -9.96 -12.09
CA PRO A 177 -7.17 -9.38 -13.43
C PRO A 177 -8.46 -8.63 -13.79
N LYS A 178 -9.63 -9.17 -13.39
CA LYS A 178 -10.93 -8.52 -13.58
C LYS A 178 -11.02 -7.17 -12.86
N GLN A 179 -10.56 -7.09 -11.62
CA GLN A 179 -10.49 -5.82 -10.88
C GLN A 179 -9.47 -4.87 -11.51
N GLY A 180 -8.31 -5.37 -11.93
CA GLY A 180 -7.31 -4.60 -12.67
C GLY A 180 -7.87 -3.98 -13.96
N GLU A 181 -8.69 -4.72 -14.71
CA GLU A 181 -9.38 -4.21 -15.90
C GLU A 181 -10.36 -3.08 -15.55
N VAL A 182 -11.11 -3.23 -14.44
CA VAL A 182 -12.01 -2.17 -13.93
C VAL A 182 -11.23 -0.92 -13.55
N TYR A 183 -10.12 -1.06 -12.81
CA TYR A 183 -9.27 0.07 -12.45
C TYR A 183 -8.65 0.72 -13.68
N LEU A 184 -8.17 -0.06 -14.64
CA LEU A 184 -7.62 0.45 -15.88
C LEU A 184 -8.68 1.20 -16.71
N LYS A 185 -9.90 0.66 -16.82
CA LYS A 185 -11.01 1.33 -17.50
C LYS A 185 -11.33 2.67 -16.84
N ARG A 186 -11.40 2.71 -15.50
CA ARG A 186 -11.61 3.95 -14.75
C ARG A 186 -10.46 4.94 -14.96
N HIS A 187 -9.22 4.46 -14.93
CA HIS A 187 -8.01 5.27 -15.13
C HIS A 187 -7.94 5.86 -16.53
N LYS A 188 -8.41 5.14 -17.57
CA LYS A 188 -8.46 5.65 -18.95
C LYS A 188 -9.25 6.94 -19.09
N HIS A 189 -10.35 7.09 -18.34
CA HIS A 189 -11.10 8.35 -18.30
C HIS A 189 -10.33 9.49 -17.65
N HIS A 190 -9.32 9.18 -16.84
CA HIS A 190 -8.47 10.15 -16.15
C HIS A 190 -7.14 10.43 -16.86
N LEU A 191 -6.80 9.70 -17.94
CA LEU A 191 -5.52 9.87 -18.65
C LEU A 191 -5.34 11.28 -19.22
N LEU A 192 -6.43 11.95 -19.59
CA LEU A 192 -6.41 13.35 -20.01
C LEU A 192 -5.90 14.29 -18.92
N TYR A 193 -6.02 13.89 -17.65
CA TYR A 193 -5.70 14.72 -16.48
C TYR A 193 -4.40 14.29 -15.79
N TRP A 194 -4.13 12.99 -15.68
CA TRP A 194 -3.02 12.49 -14.84
C TRP A 194 -1.75 12.18 -15.64
N GLN A 195 -1.89 11.88 -16.94
CA GLN A 195 -0.79 11.62 -17.87
C GLN A 195 0.27 10.62 -17.34
N THR A 196 -0.14 9.72 -16.45
CA THR A 196 0.75 8.79 -15.73
C THR A 196 0.16 7.39 -15.71
N PRO A 197 0.98 6.34 -15.56
CA PRO A 197 0.50 4.97 -15.46
C PRO A 197 -0.38 4.78 -14.23
N LEU A 198 -1.37 3.90 -14.34
CA LEU A 198 -1.99 3.27 -13.18
C LEU A 198 -0.95 2.34 -12.54
N LEU A 199 -0.76 2.41 -11.23
CA LEU A 199 0.12 1.47 -10.53
C LEU A 199 -0.73 0.42 -9.82
N LEU A 200 -0.52 -0.85 -10.18
CA LEU A 200 -1.12 -1.98 -9.47
C LEU A 200 -0.03 -2.79 -8.79
N VAL A 201 -0.13 -2.92 -7.48
CA VAL A 201 0.75 -3.79 -6.70
C VAL A 201 0.13 -5.17 -6.68
N VAL A 202 0.80 -6.12 -7.31
CA VAL A 202 0.32 -7.49 -7.46
C VAL A 202 1.41 -8.47 -7.04
N PRO A 203 1.04 -9.52 -6.31
CA PRO A 203 2.01 -10.49 -5.84
C PRO A 203 2.60 -11.34 -6.97
N ASP A 204 1.76 -11.70 -7.94
CA ASP A 204 2.16 -12.40 -9.16
C ASP A 204 1.69 -11.58 -10.38
N PRO A 205 2.60 -11.11 -11.24
CA PRO A 205 2.24 -10.40 -12.45
C PRO A 205 1.75 -11.31 -13.59
N ALA A 206 1.99 -12.63 -13.55
CA ALA A 206 1.68 -13.54 -14.65
C ALA A 206 0.19 -13.54 -15.06
N PRO A 207 -0.79 -13.52 -14.14
CA PRO A 207 -2.21 -13.44 -14.48
C PRO A 207 -2.62 -12.15 -15.23
N PHE A 208 -1.77 -11.12 -15.19
CA PHE A 208 -2.01 -9.82 -15.82
C PHE A 208 -1.37 -9.68 -17.21
N ALA A 209 -0.69 -10.71 -17.72
CA ALA A 209 0.02 -10.67 -19.00
C ALA A 209 -0.90 -10.23 -20.16
N SER A 210 -2.15 -10.69 -20.19
CA SER A 210 -3.13 -10.31 -21.21
C SER A 210 -3.51 -8.82 -21.15
N LEU A 211 -3.58 -8.24 -19.94
CA LEU A 211 -3.86 -6.82 -19.75
C LEU A 211 -2.68 -5.95 -20.21
N LEU A 212 -1.45 -6.38 -19.92
CA LEU A 212 -0.24 -5.71 -20.39
C LEU A 212 -0.12 -5.76 -21.93
N ALA A 213 -0.35 -6.92 -22.54
CA ALA A 213 -0.29 -7.08 -24.00
C ALA A 213 -1.30 -6.20 -24.74
N ARG A 214 -2.49 -5.96 -24.15
CA ARG A 214 -3.52 -5.06 -24.72
C ARG A 214 -3.11 -3.59 -24.73
N GLN A 215 -2.13 -3.17 -23.93
CA GLN A 215 -1.69 -1.77 -23.88
C GLN A 215 -0.87 -1.35 -25.10
N VAL A 216 -0.20 -2.32 -25.74
CA VAL A 216 0.72 -2.08 -26.86
C VAL A 216 -0.02 -1.77 -28.17
N LYS A 217 -1.33 -2.04 -28.27
CA LYS A 217 -2.07 -2.08 -29.56
C LYS A 217 -2.96 -0.89 -29.91
N ILE A 218 -2.89 0.25 -29.21
CA ILE A 218 -3.71 1.42 -29.58
C ILE A 218 -2.90 2.35 -30.50
N GLY A 219 -3.00 2.12 -31.82
CA GLY A 219 -2.77 3.17 -32.84
C GLY A 219 -1.34 3.45 -33.29
N GLY A 220 -0.36 2.56 -33.07
CA GLY A 220 0.98 2.68 -33.69
C GLY A 220 1.86 3.85 -33.20
N ILE A 221 1.35 4.67 -32.27
CA ILE A 221 2.12 5.69 -31.56
C ILE A 221 2.50 5.07 -30.21
N HIS A 222 3.78 5.11 -29.84
CA HIS A 222 4.30 4.63 -28.55
C HIS A 222 3.67 5.42 -27.39
N HIS A 223 2.47 5.05 -26.96
CA HIS A 223 1.89 5.50 -25.72
C HIS A 223 2.62 4.83 -24.56
N HIS A 224 2.98 5.60 -23.52
CA HIS A 224 3.48 5.01 -22.27
C HIS A 224 2.48 3.97 -21.76
N PRO A 225 2.96 2.93 -21.05
CA PRO A 225 2.07 1.94 -20.48
C PRO A 225 1.05 2.64 -19.58
N ASN A 226 -0.24 2.42 -19.85
CA ASN A 226 -1.32 2.96 -19.02
C ASN A 226 -1.44 2.21 -17.68
N LEU A 227 -0.70 1.11 -17.53
CA LEU A 227 -0.61 0.26 -16.35
C LEU A 227 0.84 -0.13 -16.14
N GLN A 228 1.30 0.01 -14.91
CA GLN A 228 2.54 -0.57 -14.44
C GLN A 228 2.22 -1.52 -13.29
N LEU A 229 2.72 -2.75 -13.40
CA LEU A 229 2.63 -3.72 -12.31
C LEU A 229 3.84 -3.56 -11.41
N ILE A 230 3.60 -3.62 -10.10
CA ILE A 230 4.63 -3.61 -9.08
C ILE A 230 4.53 -4.93 -8.34
N THR A 231 5.62 -5.69 -8.35
CA THR A 231 5.72 -6.91 -7.57
C THR A 231 6.53 -6.61 -6.32
N LEU A 232 5.99 -6.97 -5.16
CA LEU A 232 6.75 -6.90 -3.91
C LEU A 232 7.62 -8.16 -3.78
N PRO A 233 8.82 -8.04 -3.19
CA PRO A 233 9.60 -9.22 -2.84
C PRO A 233 8.78 -10.03 -1.83
N ILE A 234 8.41 -11.25 -2.20
CA ILE A 234 7.81 -12.19 -1.26
C ILE A 234 8.95 -12.68 -0.38
N PRO A 235 8.90 -12.51 0.95
CA PRO A 235 9.88 -13.14 1.81
C PRO A 235 9.83 -14.63 1.51
N SER A 236 10.98 -15.20 1.12
CA SER A 236 11.06 -16.65 0.87
C SER A 236 10.46 -17.33 2.09
N PRO A 237 9.52 -18.28 1.92
CA PRO A 237 8.99 -19.00 3.06
C PRO A 237 10.20 -19.62 3.74
N GLN A 238 10.59 -19.08 4.89
CA GLN A 238 11.46 -19.80 5.80
C GLN A 238 10.61 -21.00 6.19
N ILE A 239 10.80 -22.11 5.49
CA ILE A 239 10.33 -23.41 5.94
C ILE A 239 11.13 -23.64 7.22
N GLN A 240 10.66 -23.07 8.32
CA GLN A 240 10.97 -23.61 9.63
C GLN A 240 10.35 -24.99 9.58
N TYR A 241 11.18 -25.99 9.24
CA TYR A 241 10.95 -27.35 9.68
C TYR A 241 10.86 -27.25 11.21
N LEU A 242 9.66 -27.00 11.72
CA LEU A 242 9.28 -27.42 13.05
C LEU A 242 9.40 -28.93 12.99
N GLY A 243 10.57 -29.43 13.36
CA GLY A 243 10.79 -30.85 13.57
C GLY A 243 9.65 -31.33 14.44
N ALA A 244 8.87 -32.26 13.89
CA ALA A 244 7.93 -33.01 14.68
C ALA A 244 8.76 -33.74 15.74
N GLU A 245 8.80 -33.21 16.97
CA GLU A 245 9.20 -34.02 18.10
C GLU A 245 8.13 -35.11 18.26
N PRO A 246 8.50 -36.39 18.19
CA PRO A 246 7.57 -37.46 18.49
C PRO A 246 7.24 -37.40 19.98
N TRP A 247 5.93 -37.45 20.26
CA TRP A 247 5.36 -37.66 21.59
C TRP A 247 5.92 -38.92 22.27
#